data_AF-A0AA96XMA4-F1
#
_entry.id   AF-A0AA96XMA4-F1
#
_cell.length_a   1.000
_cell.length_b   1.000
_cell.length_c   1.000
_cell.angle_alpha   90.00
_cell.angle_beta   90.00
_cell.angle_gamma   90.00
#
_symmetry.space_group_name_H-M   'P 1'
#
loop_
_entity.id
_entity.type
_entity.pdbx_description
1 polymer ?
#
loop_
_entity_poly.entity_id
_entity_poly.type
_entity_poly.pdbx_seq_one_letter_code
_entity_poly.pdbx_strand_id
1 'polypeptide(L)'
;MKTASFLVLQLLTAQAAEPDSATLERTAAVESARLAESPDDADALYRLGTAFLALNTPKKAVAPLKKLVAQEPDLIPPKLALARALRLSGEPEQARTVLDTAIAAFPEESTLRAERGLLARVLDERDVAISQYAVAVELAPRTRSCASTWARPCSAPAARTTPSRPTVRR
;
A
#
# COMPACT_ATOMS: atom_id res chain seq x y z
N MET A 1 -29.97 6.98 38.93
CA MET A 1 -28.85 6.11 38.51
C MET A 1 -28.74 6.03 36.97
N LYS A 2 -28.69 7.16 36.25
CA LYS A 2 -28.64 7.18 34.76
C LYS A 2 -27.35 7.79 34.18
N THR A 3 -26.40 8.18 35.02
CA THR A 3 -25.15 8.84 34.58
C THR A 3 -24.03 7.87 34.23
N ALA A 4 -23.99 6.69 34.86
CA ALA A 4 -22.96 5.69 34.61
C ALA A 4 -23.00 5.13 33.17
N SER A 5 -24.20 4.96 32.59
CA SER A 5 -24.36 4.40 31.24
C SER A 5 -23.92 5.37 30.13
N PHE A 6 -23.99 6.67 30.38
CA PHE A 6 -23.60 7.70 29.40
C PHE A 6 -22.09 7.91 29.35
N LEU A 7 -21.43 7.84 30.52
CA LEU A 7 -19.98 7.88 30.63
C LEU A 7 -19.31 6.67 29.99
N VAL A 8 -19.88 5.47 30.17
CA VAL A 8 -19.37 4.25 29.51
C VAL A 8 -19.55 4.30 27.99
N LEU A 9 -20.63 4.91 27.49
CA LEU A 9 -20.86 5.09 26.06
C LEU A 9 -19.91 6.13 25.42
N GLN A 10 -19.57 7.20 26.14
CA GLN A 10 -18.55 8.16 25.68
C GLN A 10 -17.12 7.60 25.73
N LEU A 11 -16.82 6.73 26.71
CA LEU A 11 -15.54 6.02 26.79
C LEU A 11 -15.37 5.00 25.65
N LEU A 12 -16.47 4.43 25.13
CA LEU A 12 -16.45 3.46 24.02
C LEU A 12 -16.30 4.10 22.63
N THR A 13 -16.63 5.38 22.47
CA THR A 13 -16.40 6.12 21.21
C THR A 13 -14.99 6.69 21.06
N ALA A 14 -14.10 6.50 22.04
CA ALA A 14 -12.68 6.82 21.94
C ALA A 14 -11.90 5.88 20.99
N GLN A 15 -12.62 5.14 20.15
CA GLN A 15 -12.09 4.33 19.07
C GLN A 15 -11.54 5.26 17.98
N ALA A 16 -10.23 5.50 18.01
CA ALA A 16 -9.43 6.14 16.95
C ALA A 16 -10.19 7.22 16.18
N ALA A 17 -10.35 8.40 16.81
CA ALA A 17 -10.84 9.57 16.10
C ALA A 17 -9.90 9.81 14.90
N GLU A 18 -10.38 9.48 13.70
CA GLU A 18 -9.78 9.94 12.45
C GLU A 18 -9.52 11.44 12.65
N PRO A 19 -8.26 11.90 12.48
CA PRO A 19 -7.92 13.27 12.77
C PRO A 19 -8.85 14.17 11.97
N ASP A 20 -9.57 15.06 12.65
CA ASP A 20 -10.43 16.01 11.98
C ASP A 20 -9.61 16.85 11.00
N SER A 21 -10.28 17.39 9.97
CA SER A 21 -9.58 18.19 8.95
C SER A 21 -8.80 19.35 9.59
N ALA A 22 -9.32 19.92 10.67
CA ALA A 22 -8.65 20.98 11.44
C ALA A 22 -7.32 20.52 12.06
N THR A 23 -7.26 19.32 12.63
CA THR A 23 -6.03 18.74 13.18
C THR A 23 -5.03 18.42 12.07
N LEU A 24 -5.49 17.92 10.92
CA LEU A 24 -4.64 17.67 9.77
C LEU A 24 -4.07 18.96 9.17
N GLU A 25 -4.86 20.02 9.07
CA GLU A 25 -4.40 21.35 8.62
C GLU A 25 -3.37 21.94 9.58
N ARG A 26 -3.61 21.84 10.90
CA ARG A 26 -2.62 22.24 11.91
C ARG A 26 -1.34 21.43 11.79
N THR A 27 -1.44 20.13 11.58
CA THR A 27 -0.28 19.25 11.38
C THR A 27 0.50 19.70 10.15
N ALA A 28 -0.17 19.91 9.02
CA ALA A 28 0.49 20.39 7.81
C ALA A 28 1.18 21.76 8.02
N ALA A 29 0.56 22.68 8.77
CA ALA A 29 1.15 23.96 9.11
C ALA A 29 2.41 23.82 9.97
N VAL A 30 2.35 23.03 11.05
CA VAL A 30 3.49 22.78 11.96
C VAL A 30 4.64 22.13 11.22
N GLU A 31 4.39 21.07 10.45
CA GLU A 31 5.45 20.38 9.70
C GLU A 31 6.04 21.29 8.60
N SER A 32 5.22 22.13 7.96
CA SER A 32 5.73 23.12 6.99
C SER A 32 6.65 24.17 7.63
N ALA A 33 6.35 24.60 8.85
CA ALA A 33 7.20 25.52 9.60
C ALA A 33 8.51 24.84 10.02
N ARG A 34 8.43 23.58 10.49
CA ARG A 34 9.61 22.76 10.81
C ARG A 34 10.52 22.59 9.59
N LEU A 35 9.95 22.38 8.40
CA LEU A 35 10.72 22.30 7.15
C LEU A 35 11.29 23.64 6.68
N ALA A 36 10.79 24.78 7.16
CA ALA A 36 11.41 26.07 6.90
C ALA A 36 12.73 26.22 7.68
N GLU A 37 12.81 25.65 8.88
CA GLU A 37 14.02 25.64 9.71
C GLU A 37 14.97 24.49 9.33
N SER A 38 14.42 23.32 9.05
CA SER A 38 15.15 22.08 8.71
C SER A 38 14.58 21.45 7.44
N PRO A 39 14.98 21.92 6.24
CA PRO A 39 14.36 21.50 4.98
C PRO A 39 14.48 20.01 4.66
N ASP A 40 15.46 19.34 5.25
CA ASP A 40 15.80 17.94 4.99
C ASP A 40 15.31 16.98 6.09
N ASP A 41 14.45 17.45 6.99
CA ASP A 41 13.87 16.62 8.06
C ASP A 41 12.92 15.56 7.48
N ALA A 42 13.39 14.32 7.46
CA ALA A 42 12.68 13.18 6.87
C ALA A 42 11.31 12.92 7.51
N ASP A 43 11.22 13.02 8.83
CA ASP A 43 9.97 12.83 9.57
C ASP A 43 8.96 13.92 9.22
N ALA A 44 9.40 15.17 9.15
CA ALA A 44 8.55 16.29 8.80
C ALA A 44 8.06 16.19 7.34
N LEU A 45 8.93 15.78 6.41
CA LEU A 45 8.56 15.51 5.02
C LEU A 45 7.49 14.41 4.92
N TYR A 46 7.65 13.31 5.66
CA TYR A 46 6.70 12.21 5.67
C TYR A 46 5.35 12.61 6.27
N ARG A 47 5.37 13.26 7.44
CA ARG A 47 4.16 13.73 8.14
C ARG A 47 3.40 14.76 7.31
N LEU A 48 4.10 15.68 6.66
CA LEU A 48 3.48 16.66 5.77
C LEU A 48 2.82 15.99 4.55
N GLY A 49 3.52 15.04 3.91
CA GLY A 49 2.99 14.30 2.77
C GLY A 49 1.75 13.48 3.11
N THR A 50 1.78 12.77 4.23
CA THR A 50 0.64 11.96 4.72
C THR A 50 -0.53 12.84 5.17
N ALA A 51 -0.28 13.98 5.82
CA ALA A 51 -1.32 14.95 6.16
C ALA A 51 -2.02 15.49 4.90
N PHE A 52 -1.28 15.83 3.85
CA PHE A 52 -1.88 16.27 2.57
C PHE A 52 -2.70 15.17 1.88
N LEU A 53 -2.27 13.91 1.96
CA LEU A 53 -3.05 12.77 1.49
C LEU A 53 -4.36 12.62 2.26
N ALA A 54 -4.32 12.73 3.59
CA ALA A 54 -5.51 12.65 4.44
C ALA A 54 -6.48 13.83 4.23
N LEU A 55 -5.95 15.02 3.93
CA LEU A 55 -6.74 16.21 3.53
C LEU A 55 -7.30 16.14 2.11
N ASN A 56 -7.10 15.04 1.38
CA ASN A 56 -7.48 14.89 -0.02
C ASN A 56 -6.89 15.99 -0.94
N THR A 57 -5.67 16.45 -0.61
CA THR A 57 -4.89 17.42 -1.42
C THR A 57 -3.61 16.76 -1.96
N PRO A 58 -3.72 15.64 -2.71
CA PRO A 58 -2.59 14.79 -3.07
C PRO A 58 -1.50 15.51 -3.86
N LYS A 59 -1.85 16.53 -4.65
CA LYS A 59 -0.88 17.32 -5.42
C LYS A 59 0.15 18.04 -4.54
N LYS A 60 -0.24 18.48 -3.33
CA LYS A 60 0.67 19.09 -2.35
C LYS A 60 1.59 18.06 -1.69
N ALA A 61 1.17 16.80 -1.62
CA ALA A 61 1.94 15.71 -1.02
C ALA A 61 3.14 15.27 -1.89
N VAL A 62 3.08 15.46 -3.21
CA VAL A 62 4.09 14.93 -4.14
C VAL A 62 5.49 15.49 -3.86
N ALA A 63 5.63 16.81 -3.71
CA ALA A 63 6.94 17.44 -3.51
C ALA A 63 7.68 16.97 -2.23
N PRO A 64 7.08 17.02 -1.02
CA PRO A 64 7.76 16.56 0.19
C PRO A 64 8.06 15.06 0.16
N LEU A 65 7.15 14.23 -0.37
CA LEU A 65 7.36 12.79 -0.46
C LEU A 65 8.43 12.42 -1.49
N LYS A 66 8.50 13.13 -2.63
CA LYS A 66 9.56 12.93 -3.63
C LYS A 66 10.93 13.29 -3.08
N LYS A 67 11.02 14.36 -2.28
CA LYS A 67 12.24 14.74 -1.59
C LYS A 67 12.67 13.65 -0.60
N LEU A 68 11.75 13.16 0.21
CA LEU A 68 12.01 12.07 1.16
C LEU A 68 12.46 10.78 0.47
N VAL A 69 11.80 10.36 -0.62
CA VAL A 69 12.20 9.16 -1.37
C VAL A 69 13.61 9.31 -1.98
N ALA A 70 14.03 10.52 -2.33
CA ALA A 70 15.38 10.78 -2.82
C ALA A 70 16.44 10.72 -1.71
N GLN A 71 16.08 11.11 -0.48
CA GLN A 71 16.96 11.03 0.70
C GLN A 71 17.08 9.60 1.22
N GLU A 72 15.95 8.88 1.26
CA GLU A 72 15.85 7.54 1.84
C GLU A 72 15.26 6.55 0.83
N PRO A 73 16.06 6.14 -0.18
CA PRO A 73 15.59 5.27 -1.26
C PRO A 73 15.27 3.85 -0.80
N ASP A 74 15.63 3.46 0.43
CA ASP A 74 15.39 2.10 0.93
C ASP A 74 14.09 2.00 1.74
N LEU A 75 13.43 3.12 2.04
CA LEU A 75 12.17 3.10 2.77
C LEU A 75 10.97 2.87 1.84
N ILE A 76 10.18 1.86 2.19
CA ILE A 76 8.95 1.50 1.50
C ILE A 76 7.79 2.48 1.79
N PRO A 77 7.53 2.90 3.05
CA PRO A 77 6.38 3.76 3.35
C PRO A 77 6.36 5.09 2.57
N PRO A 78 7.49 5.82 2.41
CA PRO A 78 7.53 7.03 1.58
C PRO A 78 7.25 6.77 0.10
N LYS A 79 7.76 5.66 -0.47
CA LYS A 79 7.48 5.26 -1.86
C LYS A 79 6.00 4.96 -2.08
N LEU A 80 5.38 4.24 -1.16
CA LEU A 80 3.94 3.97 -1.18
C LEU A 80 3.13 5.27 -1.11
N ALA A 81 3.46 6.16 -0.17
CA ALA A 81 2.79 7.45 -0.03
C ALA A 81 2.95 8.31 -1.30
N LEU A 82 4.16 8.34 -1.89
CA LEU A 82 4.43 9.08 -3.12
C LEU A 82 3.62 8.51 -4.30
N ALA A 83 3.62 7.20 -4.47
CA ALA A 83 2.85 6.54 -5.53
C ALA A 83 1.34 6.81 -5.38
N ARG A 84 0.82 6.76 -4.14
CA ARG A 84 -0.57 7.12 -3.84
C ARG A 84 -0.86 8.58 -4.17
N ALA A 85 0.03 9.50 -3.80
CA ALA A 85 -0.10 10.93 -4.11
C ALA A 85 -0.12 11.18 -5.62
N LEU A 86 0.79 10.56 -6.38
CA LEU A 86 0.85 10.66 -7.84
C LEU A 86 -0.40 10.08 -8.51
N ARG A 87 -0.88 8.92 -8.06
CA ARG A 87 -2.12 8.30 -8.57
C ARG A 87 -3.34 9.20 -8.34
N LEU A 88 -3.47 9.78 -7.14
CA LEU A 88 -4.61 10.62 -6.77
C LEU A 88 -4.53 12.05 -7.34
N SER A 89 -3.33 12.53 -7.67
CA SER A 89 -3.12 13.87 -8.26
C SER A 89 -3.25 13.89 -9.79
N GLY A 90 -3.47 12.73 -10.43
CA GLY A 90 -3.65 12.62 -11.88
C GLY A 90 -2.34 12.37 -12.64
N GLU A 91 -1.29 11.89 -11.97
CA GLU A 91 0.01 11.56 -12.55
C GLU A 91 0.30 10.04 -12.51
N PRO A 92 -0.59 9.18 -13.07
CA PRO A 92 -0.52 7.74 -12.88
C PRO A 92 0.72 7.09 -13.51
N GLU A 93 1.27 7.68 -14.57
CA GLU A 93 2.50 7.19 -15.22
C GLU A 93 3.75 7.34 -14.35
N GLN A 94 3.84 8.44 -13.60
CA GLN A 94 4.91 8.63 -12.62
C GLN A 94 4.71 7.67 -11.44
N ALA A 95 3.46 7.48 -10.99
CA ALA A 95 3.15 6.50 -9.95
C ALA A 95 3.58 5.09 -10.36
N ARG A 96 3.39 4.72 -11.64
CA ARG A 96 3.81 3.42 -12.20
C ARG A 96 5.31 3.24 -12.07
N THR A 97 6.08 4.25 -12.49
CA THR A 97 7.55 4.22 -12.40
C THR A 97 8.02 4.03 -10.96
N VAL A 98 7.43 4.76 -10.00
CA VAL A 98 7.77 4.63 -8.57
C VAL A 98 7.43 3.24 -8.05
N LEU A 99 6.26 2.68 -8.39
CA LEU A 99 5.85 1.36 -7.92
C LEU A 99 6.64 0.23 -8.56
N ASP A 100 6.89 0.28 -9.87
CA ASP A 100 7.62 -0.78 -10.58
C ASP A 100 9.08 -0.86 -10.09
N THR A 101 9.72 0.29 -9.84
CA THR A 101 11.06 0.34 -9.23
C THR A 101 11.05 -0.14 -7.77
N ALA A 102 10.04 0.23 -6.99
CA ALA A 102 9.90 -0.25 -5.61
C ALA A 102 9.67 -1.76 -5.54
N ILE A 103 8.82 -2.32 -6.42
CA ILE A 103 8.54 -3.76 -6.51
C ILE A 103 9.79 -4.54 -6.95
N ALA A 104 10.59 -3.99 -7.86
CA ALA A 104 11.85 -4.62 -8.25
C ALA A 104 12.84 -4.71 -7.08
N ALA A 105 12.90 -3.68 -6.23
CA ALA A 105 13.74 -3.67 -5.04
C ALA A 105 13.20 -4.52 -3.88
N PHE A 106 11.87 -4.56 -3.72
CA PHE A 106 11.18 -5.23 -2.62
C PHE A 106 10.09 -6.18 -3.16
N PRO A 107 10.49 -7.31 -3.78
CA PRO A 107 9.56 -8.17 -4.51
C PRO A 107 8.53 -8.88 -3.63
N GLU A 108 8.86 -9.10 -2.35
CA GLU A 108 8.01 -9.77 -1.37
C GLU A 108 7.04 -8.83 -0.65
N GLU A 109 7.11 -7.52 -0.92
CA GLU A 109 6.31 -6.55 -0.19
C GLU A 109 4.89 -6.42 -0.76
N SER A 110 3.94 -7.06 -0.08
CA SER A 110 2.54 -7.18 -0.51
C SER A 110 1.84 -5.83 -0.72
N THR A 111 2.19 -4.81 0.07
CA THR A 111 1.57 -3.49 0.01
C THR A 111 1.88 -2.75 -1.28
N LEU A 112 3.10 -2.90 -1.82
CA LEU A 112 3.49 -2.33 -3.12
C LEU A 112 2.71 -2.95 -4.28
N ARG A 113 2.52 -4.28 -4.23
CA ARG A 113 1.72 -5.04 -5.21
C ARG A 113 0.26 -4.58 -5.20
N ALA A 114 -0.31 -4.39 -4.01
CA ALA A 114 -1.68 -3.90 -3.86
C ALA A 114 -1.84 -2.48 -4.45
N GLU A 115 -0.93 -1.54 -4.16
CA GLU A 115 -1.00 -0.19 -4.75
C GLU A 115 -0.78 -0.19 -6.28
N ARG A 116 0.07 -1.09 -6.82
CA ARG A 116 0.22 -1.25 -8.28
C ARG A 116 -1.04 -1.80 -8.94
N GLY A 117 -1.76 -2.70 -8.26
CA GLY A 117 -3.09 -3.13 -8.70
C GLY A 117 -4.13 -2.01 -8.68
N LEU A 118 -4.09 -1.13 -7.67
CA LEU A 118 -4.97 0.05 -7.59
C LEU A 118 -4.66 1.04 -8.72
N LEU A 119 -3.38 1.25 -9.02
CA LEU A 119 -2.95 2.07 -10.15
C LEU A 119 -3.37 1.47 -11.49
N ALA A 120 -3.19 0.17 -11.68
CA ALA A 120 -3.59 -0.52 -12.91
C ALA A 120 -5.08 -0.35 -13.22
N ARG A 121 -5.95 -0.28 -12.19
CA ARG A 121 -7.37 0.07 -12.39
C ARG A 121 -7.59 1.49 -12.91
N VAL A 122 -6.79 2.46 -12.48
CA VAL A 122 -6.86 3.85 -12.96
C VAL A 122 -6.39 3.95 -14.42
N LEU A 123 -5.43 3.11 -14.80
CA LEU A 123 -4.90 3.00 -16.17
C LEU A 123 -5.71 2.08 -17.10
N ASP A 124 -6.81 1.49 -16.62
CA ASP A 124 -7.60 0.47 -17.33
C ASP A 124 -6.81 -0.81 -17.73
N GLU A 125 -5.68 -1.07 -17.08
CA GLU A 125 -4.86 -2.27 -17.24
C GLU A 125 -5.46 -3.43 -16.42
N ARG A 126 -6.67 -3.90 -16.78
CA ARG A 126 -7.44 -4.86 -15.97
C ARG A 126 -6.68 -6.15 -15.64
N ASP A 127 -6.01 -6.75 -16.63
CA ASP A 127 -5.29 -8.01 -16.44
C ASP A 127 -4.10 -7.83 -15.47
N VAL A 128 -3.40 -6.70 -15.58
CA VAL A 128 -2.31 -6.33 -14.66
C VAL A 128 -2.87 -6.14 -13.26
N ALA A 129 -4.01 -5.48 -13.10
CA ALA A 129 -4.64 -5.29 -11.79
C ALA A 129 -4.92 -6.64 -11.11
N ILE A 130 -5.55 -7.58 -11.82
CA ILE A 130 -5.86 -8.91 -11.30
C ILE A 130 -4.58 -9.64 -10.89
N SER A 131 -3.56 -9.64 -11.75
CA SER A 131 -2.28 -10.28 -11.48
C SER A 131 -1.59 -9.71 -10.23
N GLN A 132 -1.53 -8.39 -10.10
CA GLN A 132 -0.87 -7.74 -8.96
C GLN A 132 -1.62 -7.98 -7.64
N TYR A 133 -2.95 -7.97 -7.65
CA TYR A 133 -3.73 -8.33 -6.46
C TYR A 133 -3.57 -9.78 -6.07
N ALA A 134 -3.50 -10.71 -7.03
CA ALA A 134 -3.28 -12.12 -6.74
C ALA A 134 -1.94 -12.31 -6.00
N VAL A 135 -0.87 -11.70 -6.50
CA VAL A 135 0.46 -11.73 -5.86
C VAL A 135 0.42 -11.07 -4.49
N ALA A 136 -0.27 -9.93 -4.33
CA ALA A 136 -0.39 -9.26 -3.04
C ALA A 136 -1.04 -10.16 -1.96
N VAL A 137 -2.07 -10.92 -2.33
CA VAL A 137 -2.78 -11.85 -1.43
C VAL A 137 -1.93 -13.08 -1.07
N GLU A 138 -1.07 -13.53 -1.99
CA GLU A 138 -0.12 -14.62 -1.71
C GLU A 138 0.99 -14.19 -0.75
N LEU A 139 1.48 -12.96 -0.90
CA LEU A 139 2.55 -12.39 -0.08
C LEU A 139 2.09 -11.86 1.28
N ALA A 140 0.81 -11.47 1.40
CA ALA A 140 0.28 -10.98 2.67
C ALA A 140 0.55 -12.01 3.77
N PRO A 141 1.12 -11.62 4.93
CA PRO A 141 1.45 -12.53 6.00
C PRO A 141 0.16 -13.19 6.48
N ARG A 142 -0.11 -14.39 5.97
CA ARG A 142 -1.18 -15.23 6.51
C ARG A 142 -0.75 -15.56 7.92
N THR A 143 -1.50 -15.08 8.91
CA THR A 143 -1.66 -15.78 10.19
C THR A 143 -1.97 -17.23 9.83
N ARG A 144 -0.94 -18.09 9.84
CA ARG A 144 -1.07 -19.50 9.45
C ARG A 144 -1.78 -20.21 10.59
N SER A 145 -3.09 -20.03 10.69
CA SER A 145 -3.97 -20.85 11.55
C SER A 145 -4.06 -22.31 11.09
N CYS A 146 -3.36 -22.68 10.02
CA CYS A 146 -3.16 -24.07 9.63
C CYS A 146 -1.69 -24.36 9.37
N ALA A 147 -0.87 -24.26 10.43
CA ALA A 147 0.20 -25.22 10.64
C ALA A 147 -0.44 -26.45 11.27
N SER A 148 -0.24 -27.63 10.66
CA SER A 148 -0.87 -28.92 10.98
C SER A 148 -2.39 -28.93 10.78
N THR A 149 -2.94 -29.50 9.71
CA THR A 149 -3.21 -30.94 9.64
C THR A 149 -3.73 -31.24 8.22
N TRP A 150 -2.92 -31.91 7.40
CA TRP A 150 -3.19 -32.57 6.09
C TRP A 150 -4.13 -31.88 5.05
N ALA A 151 -3.57 -31.44 3.92
CA ALA A 151 -3.82 -32.01 2.57
C ALA A 151 -3.50 -31.03 1.42
N ARG A 152 -2.58 -31.50 0.56
CA ARG A 152 -2.11 -31.02 -0.75
C ARG A 152 -1.04 -29.90 -0.75
N PRO A 153 0.17 -30.19 -1.27
CA PRO A 153 1.09 -29.14 -1.68
C PRO A 153 0.46 -28.42 -2.88
N CYS A 154 0.50 -27.10 -2.87
CA CYS A 154 0.31 -26.28 -4.06
C CYS A 154 1.41 -26.65 -5.06
N SER A 155 1.16 -27.64 -5.91
CA SER A 155 2.08 -27.98 -7.00
C SER A 155 1.64 -27.25 -8.27
N ALA A 156 2.57 -26.46 -8.79
CA ALA A 156 2.66 -25.92 -10.14
C ALA A 156 2.29 -26.94 -11.25
N PRO A 157 1.93 -26.50 -12.47
CA PRO A 157 1.58 -27.42 -13.55
C PRO A 157 2.86 -28.04 -14.13
N ALA A 158 3.17 -29.27 -13.75
CA ALA A 158 4.25 -30.04 -14.35
C ALA A 158 3.77 -30.75 -15.62
N ALA A 159 4.50 -30.49 -16.71
CA ALA A 159 4.27 -30.99 -18.05
C ALA A 159 4.45 -32.51 -18.22
N ARG A 160 3.77 -33.03 -19.26
CA ARG A 160 4.10 -34.19 -20.12
C ARG A 160 4.48 -35.53 -19.47
N THR A 161 3.67 -36.55 -19.76
CA THR A 161 4.13 -37.83 -20.34
C THR A 161 2.93 -38.63 -20.91
N THR A 162 2.81 -38.73 -22.24
CA THR A 162 2.44 -39.99 -22.90
C THR A 162 3.58 -41.00 -22.66
N PRO A 163 3.40 -42.34 -22.69
CA PRO A 163 2.62 -43.10 -23.69
C PRO A 163 1.91 -44.38 -23.18
N SER A 164 1.04 -44.97 -24.02
CA SER A 164 1.05 -46.43 -24.33
C SER A 164 -0.20 -46.85 -25.12
N ARG A 165 0.00 -47.18 -26.41
CA ARG A 165 -0.73 -48.26 -27.10
C ARG A 165 0.16 -49.51 -26.93
N PRO A 166 -0.37 -50.74 -26.81
CA PRO A 166 -1.09 -51.36 -27.93
C PRO A 166 -2.20 -52.37 -27.51
N THR A 167 -3.11 -52.70 -28.43
CA THR A 167 -3.30 -54.09 -28.89
C THR A 167 -4.23 -54.13 -30.09
N VAL A 168 -3.72 -54.74 -31.16
CA VAL A 168 -4.47 -55.28 -32.28
C VAL A 168 -5.09 -56.60 -31.82
N ARG A 169 -6.36 -56.85 -32.14
CA ARG A 169 -6.85 -58.22 -32.33
C ARG A 169 -7.79 -58.24 -33.53
N ARG A 170 -7.52 -59.20 -34.41
CA ARG A 170 -8.24 -59.52 -35.64
C ARG A 170 -9.70 -59.88 -35.36
#